data_AF-A0A813LZC4-F1
#
_entry.id   AF-A0A813LZC4-F1
#
_cell.length_a   1.000
_cell.length_b   1.000
_cell.length_c   1.000
_cell.angle_alpha   90.00
_cell.angle_beta   90.00
_cell.angle_gamma   90.00
#
_symmetry.space_group_name_H-M   'P 1'
#
loop_
_entity.id
_entity.type
_entity.pdbx_description
1 polymer ?
#
loop_
_entity_poly.entity_id
_entity_poly.type
_entity_poly.pdbx_seq_one_letter_code
_entity_poly.pdbx_strand_id
1 'polypeptide(L)'
;MLLKLCKSFCNTQIINRNLYITKRLLTKDRDQPSDVKPPPQIPLMCCGSGCSNCVWIQYTDELLKYYEENSKKRKMALKKALEEIQKIEDVNLRDFLTMEIKMKMK
;
A
#
# COMPACT_ATOMS: atom_id res chain seq x y z
N MET A 1 -37.60 30.24 45.01
CA MET A 1 -36.29 30.64 45.58
C MET A 1 -35.44 29.36 45.63
N LEU A 2 -34.77 28.99 44.52
CA LEU A 2 -33.32 29.17 44.31
C LEU A 2 -32.53 28.53 45.48
N LEU A 3 -31.78 27.43 45.31
CA LEU A 3 -30.56 27.37 44.51
C LEU A 3 -30.18 25.93 44.08
N LYS A 4 -30.10 25.76 42.75
CA LYS A 4 -29.03 25.12 41.96
C LYS A 4 -28.21 23.99 42.62
N LEU A 5 -28.56 22.74 42.35
CA LEU A 5 -27.65 21.60 42.45
C LEU A 5 -26.78 21.54 41.19
N CYS A 6 -25.47 21.72 41.38
CA CYS A 6 -24.40 21.59 40.39
C CYS A 6 -24.49 20.26 39.61
N LYS A 7 -24.92 20.33 38.34
CA LYS A 7 -24.57 19.33 37.32
C LYS A 7 -23.29 19.80 36.62
N SER A 8 -22.16 19.47 37.20
CA SER A 8 -20.88 19.53 36.51
C SER A 8 -20.03 18.37 37.01
N PHE A 9 -19.24 17.79 36.11
CA PHE A 9 -18.34 16.65 36.32
C PHE A 9 -18.95 15.25 36.26
N CYS A 10 -19.06 14.71 35.03
CA CYS A 10 -18.33 13.49 34.67
C CYS A 10 -18.41 13.27 33.14
N ASN A 11 -17.76 14.12 32.34
CA ASN A 11 -17.64 13.87 30.89
C ASN A 11 -16.19 13.97 30.39
N THR A 12 -15.21 13.97 31.31
CA THR A 12 -13.79 14.19 30.99
C THR A 12 -13.00 12.89 30.81
N GLN A 13 -13.54 11.72 31.18
CA GLN A 13 -12.82 10.44 31.00
C GLN A 13 -12.94 9.83 29.59
N ILE A 14 -13.99 10.17 28.82
CA ILE A 14 -14.19 9.59 27.47
C ILE A 14 -13.34 10.30 26.41
N ILE A 15 -13.12 11.61 26.56
CA ILE A 15 -12.40 12.43 25.57
C ILE A 15 -10.91 12.05 25.48
N ASN A 16 -10.29 11.69 26.61
CA ASN A 16 -8.85 11.36 26.66
C ASN A 16 -8.50 10.01 26.00
N ARG A 17 -9.43 9.04 26.00
CA ARG A 17 -9.19 7.71 25.41
C ARG A 17 -9.18 7.76 23.88
N ASN A 18 -10.01 8.61 23.28
CA ASN A 18 -10.04 8.82 21.83
C ASN A 18 -8.79 9.52 21.31
N LEU A 19 -8.25 10.48 22.06
CA LEU A 19 -7.01 11.18 21.72
C LEU A 19 -5.78 10.26 21.74
N TYR A 20 -5.76 9.29 22.67
CA TYR A 20 -4.70 8.26 22.72
C TYR A 20 -4.78 7.28 21.54
N ILE A 21 -5.98 6.83 21.16
CA ILE A 21 -6.17 5.92 20.01
C ILE A 21 -5.79 6.63 18.70
N THR A 22 -6.23 7.88 18.51
CA THR A 22 -5.87 8.67 17.31
C THR A 22 -4.36 8.93 17.24
N LYS A 23 -3.70 9.32 18.34
CA LYS A 23 -2.23 9.46 18.34
C LYS A 23 -1.51 8.15 18.01
N ARG A 24 -1.98 7.00 18.50
CA ARG A 24 -1.37 5.69 18.23
C ARG A 24 -1.51 5.24 16.77
N LEU A 25 -2.60 5.61 16.08
CA LEU A 25 -2.77 5.34 14.66
C LEU A 25 -1.91 6.27 13.79
N LEU A 26 -1.72 7.53 14.20
CA LEU A 26 -0.91 8.51 13.47
C LEU A 26 0.61 8.34 13.61
N THR A 27 1.08 7.57 14.61
CA THR A 27 2.52 7.45 14.93
C THR A 27 3.13 6.10 14.55
N LYS A 28 2.39 5.23 13.84
CA LYS A 28 2.89 3.88 13.49
C LYS A 28 3.62 3.80 12.15
N ASP A 29 3.86 4.92 11.48
CA ASP A 29 4.78 4.98 10.35
C ASP A 29 6.10 5.57 10.83
N ARG A 30 6.90 4.71 11.49
CA ARG A 30 8.33 4.96 11.62
C ARG A 30 8.94 4.76 10.24
N ASP A 31 8.99 5.85 9.48
CA ASP A 31 9.91 6.03 8.36
C ASP A 31 11.34 6.01 8.93
N GLN A 32 11.93 4.81 8.99
CA GLN A 32 13.38 4.71 9.04
C GLN A 32 13.88 4.94 7.62
N PRO A 33 14.91 5.78 7.40
CA PRO A 33 15.62 5.80 6.13
C PRO A 33 16.42 4.50 6.05
N SER A 34 15.73 3.42 5.70
CA SER A 34 16.38 2.24 5.16
C SER A 34 16.89 2.60 3.78
N ASP A 35 18.09 2.12 3.45
CA ASP A 35 18.72 2.15 2.13
C ASP A 35 17.88 1.34 1.13
N VAL A 36 16.65 1.80 0.90
CA VAL A 36 15.64 1.16 0.06
C VAL A 36 15.87 1.72 -1.32
N LYS A 37 16.34 0.85 -2.21
CA LYS A 37 16.43 1.15 -3.64
C LYS A 37 15.06 1.64 -4.12
N PRO A 38 14.97 2.58 -5.06
CA PRO A 38 13.67 2.96 -5.60
C PRO A 38 12.96 1.75 -6.23
N PRO A 39 11.62 1.74 -6.26
CA PRO A 39 10.87 0.72 -7.01
C PRO A 39 11.30 0.75 -8.49
N PRO A 40 11.16 -0.38 -9.21
CA PRO A 40 11.46 -0.42 -10.64
C PRO A 40 10.60 0.60 -11.39
N GLN A 41 11.18 1.20 -12.42
CA GLN A 41 10.49 2.20 -13.23
C GLN A 41 9.61 1.52 -14.29
N ILE A 42 8.50 2.16 -14.63
CA ILE A 42 7.60 1.69 -15.68
C ILE A 42 8.37 1.67 -17.01
N PRO A 43 8.35 0.55 -17.78
CA PRO A 43 8.97 0.46 -19.08
C PRO A 43 8.48 1.56 -20.04
N LEU A 44 9.42 2.23 -20.70
CA LEU A 44 9.11 3.32 -21.65
C LEU A 44 8.61 2.83 -23.01
N MET A 45 8.95 1.59 -23.40
CA MET A 45 8.62 1.04 -24.71
C MET A 45 8.05 -0.36 -24.60
N CYS A 46 6.96 -0.63 -25.32
CA CYS A 46 6.34 -1.94 -25.48
C CYS A 46 6.43 -2.35 -26.95
N CYS A 47 6.97 -3.53 -27.25
CA CYS A 47 7.03 -4.02 -28.63
C CYS A 47 5.68 -4.53 -29.17
N GLY A 48 4.67 -4.68 -28.31
CA GLY A 48 3.33 -5.17 -28.69
C GLY A 48 3.28 -6.60 -29.26
N SER A 49 4.41 -7.31 -29.30
CA SER A 49 4.54 -8.58 -30.03
C SER A 49 4.22 -9.82 -29.17
N GLY A 50 3.96 -9.64 -27.88
CA GLY A 50 3.61 -10.75 -26.97
C GLY A 50 4.70 -11.83 -26.83
N CYS A 51 5.98 -11.47 -26.95
CA CYS A 51 7.07 -12.43 -26.92
C CYS A 51 7.37 -12.96 -25.50
N SER A 52 8.09 -14.09 -25.42
CA SER A 52 8.48 -14.74 -24.16
C SER A 52 9.38 -13.87 -23.27
N ASN A 53 10.05 -12.86 -23.84
CA ASN A 53 10.91 -11.92 -23.13
C ASN A 53 10.23 -10.55 -22.96
N CYS A 54 8.94 -10.57 -22.63
CA CYS A 54 8.14 -9.35 -22.49
C CYS A 54 8.70 -8.47 -21.37
N VAL A 55 9.03 -7.22 -21.71
CA VAL A 55 9.54 -6.20 -20.76
C VAL A 55 8.59 -5.97 -19.59
N TRP A 56 7.29 -6.11 -19.81
CA TRP A 56 6.29 -5.96 -18.75
C TRP A 56 6.27 -7.14 -17.79
N ILE A 57 6.57 -8.35 -18.26
CA ILE A 57 6.73 -9.53 -17.38
C ILE A 57 7.96 -9.36 -16.51
N GLN A 58 9.09 -8.97 -17.09
CA GLN A 58 10.31 -8.67 -16.34
C GLN A 58 10.06 -7.57 -15.28
N TYR A 59 9.40 -6.48 -15.70
CA TYR A 59 8.99 -5.41 -14.78
C TYR A 59 8.13 -5.94 -13.64
N THR A 60 7.13 -6.79 -13.89
CA THR A 60 6.31 -7.36 -12.82
C THR A 60 7.11 -8.23 -11.85
N ASP A 61 8.08 -9.00 -12.35
CA ASP A 61 8.93 -9.84 -11.50
C ASP A 61 9.84 -8.99 -10.60
N GLU A 62 10.46 -7.94 -11.14
CA GLU A 62 11.25 -6.99 -10.38
C GLU A 62 10.39 -6.24 -9.33
N LEU A 63 9.18 -5.85 -9.71
CA LEU A 63 8.24 -5.12 -8.85
C LEU A 63 7.79 -5.98 -7.67
N LEU A 64 7.46 -7.24 -7.92
CA LEU A 64 7.06 -8.18 -6.87
C LEU A 64 8.22 -8.43 -5.92
N LYS A 65 9.41 -8.72 -6.45
CA LYS A 65 10.62 -8.94 -5.64
C LYS A 65 10.93 -7.73 -4.76
N TYR A 66 10.88 -6.54 -5.33
CA TYR A 66 11.09 -5.29 -4.59
C TYR A 66 10.11 -5.17 -3.41
N TYR A 67 8.80 -5.36 -3.63
CA TYR A 67 7.85 -5.22 -2.55
C TYR A 67 7.86 -6.40 -1.56
N GLU A 68 8.24 -7.60 -1.96
CA GLU A 68 8.44 -8.72 -1.06
C GLU A 68 9.60 -8.47 -0.10
N GLU A 69 10.73 -7.99 -0.60
CA GLU A 69 11.90 -7.62 0.20
C GLU A 69 11.58 -6.47 1.18
N ASN A 70 10.74 -5.52 0.75
CA ASN A 70 10.40 -4.32 1.54
C ASN A 70 9.11 -4.44 2.37
N SER A 71 8.39 -5.57 2.32
CA SER A 71 7.12 -5.74 3.05
C SER A 71 7.15 -6.92 4.01
N LYS A 72 6.77 -6.70 5.26
CA LYS A 72 6.65 -7.77 6.29
C LYS A 72 5.58 -8.82 5.98
N LYS A 73 4.70 -8.57 5.01
CA LYS A 73 3.56 -9.43 4.66
C LYS A 73 3.45 -9.55 3.14
N ARG A 74 3.46 -10.77 2.61
CA ARG A 74 3.26 -11.08 1.19
C ARG A 74 2.00 -10.43 0.60
N LYS A 75 0.89 -10.44 1.36
CA LYS A 75 -0.37 -9.77 0.94
C LYS A 75 -0.22 -8.26 0.73
N MET A 76 0.65 -7.61 1.50
CA MET A 76 0.92 -6.17 1.33
C MET A 76 1.76 -5.92 0.08
N ALA A 77 2.75 -6.79 -0.19
CA ALA A 77 3.56 -6.71 -1.39
C ALA A 77 2.71 -6.84 -2.66
N LEU A 78 1.84 -7.85 -2.67
CA LEU A 78 0.86 -8.05 -3.74
C LEU A 78 -0.02 -6.81 -3.95
N LYS A 79 -0.56 -6.23 -2.87
CA LYS A 79 -1.41 -5.04 -2.98
C LYS A 79 -0.67 -3.87 -3.62
N LYS A 80 0.55 -3.57 -3.17
CA LYS A 80 1.37 -2.47 -3.71
C LYS A 80 1.73 -2.70 -5.18
N ALA A 81 2.11 -3.92 -5.55
CA ALA A 81 2.40 -4.24 -6.95
C ALA A 81 1.16 -4.02 -7.85
N LEU A 82 -0.03 -4.42 -7.39
CA LEU A 82 -1.28 -4.19 -8.13
C LEU A 82 -1.67 -2.70 -8.23
N GLU A 83 -1.33 -1.88 -7.23
CA GLU A 83 -1.53 -0.42 -7.28
C GLU A 83 -0.64 0.23 -8.35
N GLU A 84 0.60 -0.24 -8.52
CA GLU A 84 1.51 0.25 -9.56
C GLU A 84 1.05 -0.18 -10.97
N ILE A 85 0.59 -1.42 -11.13
CA ILE A 85 0.06 -1.92 -12.42
C ILE A 85 -1.23 -1.19 -12.84
N GLN A 86 -2.00 -0.67 -11.89
CA GLN A 86 -3.18 0.14 -12.19
C GLN A 86 -2.86 1.48 -12.86
N LYS A 87 -1.61 1.96 -12.79
CA LYS A 87 -1.17 3.20 -13.44
C LYS A 87 -0.95 3.03 -14.95
N ILE A 88 -0.90 1.79 -15.45
CA ILE A 88 -0.73 1.50 -16.87
C ILE A 88 -2.02 1.88 -17.62
N GLU A 89 -1.90 2.66 -18.69
CA GLU A 89 -3.04 3.15 -19.47
C GLU A 89 -3.76 2.03 -20.22
N ASP A 90 -2.99 1.13 -20.86
CA ASP A 90 -3.53 -0.01 -21.63
C ASP A 90 -4.26 -1.01 -20.71
N VAL A 91 -5.57 -1.13 -20.93
CA VAL A 91 -6.46 -2.01 -20.15
C VAL A 91 -6.12 -3.48 -20.33
N ASN A 92 -5.87 -3.91 -21.57
CA ASN A 92 -5.59 -5.31 -21.88
C ASN A 92 -4.27 -5.75 -21.25
N LEU A 93 -3.25 -4.88 -21.33
CA LEU A 93 -1.97 -5.10 -20.68
C LEU A 93 -2.12 -5.15 -19.16
N ARG A 94 -2.87 -4.21 -18.57
CA ARG A 94 -3.12 -4.17 -17.12
C ARG A 94 -3.80 -5.44 -16.62
N ASP A 95 -4.81 -5.93 -17.33
CA ASP A 95 -5.54 -7.14 -16.95
C ASP A 95 -4.65 -8.37 -17.06
N PHE A 96 -3.87 -8.47 -18.13
CA PHE A 96 -2.87 -9.53 -18.31
C PHE A 96 -1.86 -9.57 -17.16
N LEU A 97 -1.22 -8.43 -16.84
CA LEU A 97 -0.24 -8.34 -15.75
C LEU A 97 -0.87 -8.59 -14.38
N THR A 98 -2.12 -8.18 -14.18
CA THR A 98 -2.88 -8.46 -12.95
C THR A 98 -3.07 -9.97 -12.73
N MET A 99 -3.40 -10.72 -13.80
CA MET A 99 -3.54 -12.17 -13.71
C MET A 99 -2.19 -12.83 -13.42
N GLU A 100 -1.14 -12.44 -14.13
CA GLU A 100 0.22 -12.98 -13.93
C GLU A 100 0.72 -12.81 -12.49
N ILE A 101 0.59 -11.60 -11.93
CA ILE A 101 0.97 -11.32 -10.55
C ILE A 101 0.19 -12.21 -9.57
N LYS A 102 -1.12 -12.38 -9.77
CA LYS A 102 -1.96 -13.20 -8.89
C LYS A 102 -1.60 -14.68 -8.97
N MET A 103 -1.24 -15.18 -10.15
CA MET A 103 -0.83 -16.58 -10.34
C MET A 103 0.50 -16.87 -9.66
N LYS A 104 1.47 -15.95 -9.76
CA LYS A 104 2.77 -16.04 -9.07
C LYS A 104 2.66 -15.96 -7.55
N MET A 105 1.64 -15.26 -7.04
CA MET A 105 1.43 -14.99 -5.62
C MET A 105 0.48 -15.96 -4.91
N LYS A 106 -0.09 -16.93 -5.64
CA LYS A 106 -0.86 -18.04 -5.07
C LYS A 106 0.04 -18.97 -4.25
#